data_AF-A0ABD1EGF9-F1
#
_entry.id   AF-A0ABD1EGF9-F1
#
_cell.length_a   1.000
_cell.length_b   1.000
_cell.length_c   1.000
_cell.angle_alpha   90.00
_cell.angle_beta   90.00
_cell.angle_gamma   90.00
#
_symmetry.space_group_name_H-M   'P 1'
#
loop_
_entity.id
_entity.type
_entity.pdbx_description
1 polymer ?
#
loop_
_entity_poly.entity_id
_entity_poly.type
_entity_poly.pdbx_seq_one_letter_code
_entity_poly.pdbx_strand_id
1 'polypeptide(L)'
;MDIKEHVQYDRKSDQIIGFENFGDENVSNQLANKAIVFMCHGICRKWKQPIAYYFSSNGCRSSELKKLLLKVLKAAIEEGGLNILATVCDMSTANVKTMKELNSCMDRPYIMLNSQKIYTIFDPPHLLKCTASLFRKHTVLLPVEINEKILIMEAKFIDIRLAHEIDKRSPLIFRALHKIKDSHLNPIMKYSMKVNLAAQVMSQTVASFLYTLLSRGKKRLHNLFICVILLFL
;
A
#
# COMPACT_ATOMS: atom_id res chain seq x y z
N MET A 1 -1.65 6.95 -12.32
CA MET A 1 -1.97 5.91 -13.34
C MET A 1 -1.11 6.16 -14.56
N ASP A 2 -0.53 5.12 -15.16
CA ASP A 2 0.21 5.24 -16.42
C ASP A 2 -0.74 5.38 -17.61
N ILE A 3 -0.45 6.33 -18.50
CA ILE A 3 -1.16 6.55 -19.76
C ILE A 3 -0.15 6.62 -20.90
N LYS A 4 -0.59 6.29 -22.13
CA LYS A 4 0.27 6.38 -23.30
C LYS A 4 0.43 7.84 -23.71
N GLU A 5 1.67 8.27 -23.92
CA GLU A 5 1.96 9.56 -24.52
C GLU A 5 1.37 9.60 -25.93
N HIS A 6 0.47 10.56 -26.15
CA HIS A 6 -0.19 10.76 -27.44
C HIS A 6 -0.72 12.18 -27.53
N VAL A 7 -0.45 12.83 -28.65
CA VAL A 7 -1.00 14.15 -28.97
C VAL A 7 -2.14 13.97 -29.95
N GLN A 8 -3.29 14.54 -29.62
CA GLN A 8 -4.47 14.51 -30.46
C GLN A 8 -5.10 15.90 -30.51
N TYR A 9 -5.46 16.35 -31.71
CA TYR A 9 -6.29 17.53 -31.88
C TYR A 9 -7.77 17.15 -31.71
N ASP A 10 -8.43 17.77 -30.73
CA ASP A 10 -9.88 17.69 -30.56
C ASP A 10 -10.55 18.84 -31.31
N ARG A 11 -11.23 18.49 -32.40
CA ARG A 11 -11.97 19.44 -33.25
C ARG A 11 -13.13 20.11 -32.52
N LYS A 12 -13.73 19.46 -31.51
CA LYS A 12 -14.91 20.01 -30.83
C LYS A 12 -14.55 21.13 -29.88
N SER A 13 -13.48 20.95 -29.11
CA SER A 13 -12.98 21.97 -28.17
C SER A 13 -11.97 22.92 -28.81
N ASP A 14 -11.57 22.66 -30.06
CA ASP A 14 -10.48 23.35 -30.77
C ASP A 14 -9.18 23.41 -29.95
N GLN A 15 -8.78 22.24 -29.42
CA GLN A 15 -7.62 22.14 -28.54
C GLN A 15 -6.74 20.94 -28.90
N ILE A 16 -5.45 21.09 -28.62
CA ILE A 16 -4.49 19.99 -28.69
C ILE A 16 -4.38 19.35 -27.30
N ILE A 17 -4.75 18.07 -27.21
CA ILE A 17 -4.74 17.25 -26.00
C ILE A 17 -3.49 16.36 -26.04
N GLY A 18 -2.93 16.03 -24.87
CA GLY A 18 -1.79 15.12 -24.75
C GLY A 18 -0.66 15.64 -23.87
N PHE A 19 -0.79 16.86 -23.37
CA PHE A 19 0.21 17.53 -22.57
C PHE A 19 -0.11 17.52 -21.08
N GLU A 20 0.91 17.76 -20.26
CA GLU A 20 0.78 17.96 -18.82
C GLU A 20 -0.12 19.18 -18.54
N ASN A 21 -1.13 18.95 -17.69
CA ASN A 21 -2.13 19.95 -17.32
C ASN A 21 -2.66 19.67 -15.90
N PHE A 22 -2.43 20.63 -15.00
CA PHE A 22 -2.87 20.61 -13.60
C PHE A 22 -4.13 21.45 -13.34
N GLY A 23 -4.84 21.86 -14.40
CA GLY A 23 -6.03 22.69 -14.33
C GLY A 23 -5.74 24.17 -14.11
N ASP A 24 -4.53 24.61 -14.45
CA ASP A 24 -4.11 26.01 -14.55
C ASP A 24 -4.13 26.45 -16.02
N GLU A 25 -4.18 27.76 -16.29
CA GLU A 25 -4.22 28.29 -17.67
C GLU A 25 -2.97 27.97 -18.49
N ASN A 26 -1.84 27.71 -17.82
CA ASN A 26 -0.57 27.39 -18.47
C ASN A 26 -0.42 25.88 -18.66
N VAL A 27 -0.78 25.40 -19.85
CA VAL A 27 -0.47 24.04 -20.29
C VAL A 27 1.02 23.93 -20.60
N SER A 28 1.68 22.92 -20.03
CA SER A 28 3.09 22.65 -20.26
C SER A 28 3.32 22.08 -21.66
N ASN A 29 4.50 22.30 -22.26
CA ASN A 29 4.86 21.65 -23.54
C ASN A 29 5.32 20.18 -23.36
N GLN A 30 5.26 19.64 -22.14
CA GLN A 30 5.66 18.27 -21.83
C GLN A 30 4.52 17.29 -22.09
N LEU A 31 4.82 16.16 -22.74
CA LEU A 31 3.84 15.10 -22.98
C LEU A 31 3.43 14.44 -21.66
N ALA A 32 2.13 14.25 -21.48
CA ALA A 32 1.60 13.55 -20.32
C ALA A 32 1.73 12.04 -20.48
N ASN A 33 2.32 11.41 -19.46
CA ASN A 33 2.42 9.95 -19.36
C ASN A 33 1.81 9.40 -18.06
N LYS A 34 1.31 10.29 -17.19
CA LYS A 34 0.57 9.92 -15.98
C LYS A 34 -0.74 10.68 -15.89
N ALA A 35 -1.77 9.99 -15.41
CA ALA A 35 -3.01 10.58 -14.93
C ALA A 35 -3.09 10.50 -13.40
N ILE A 36 -3.40 11.63 -12.77
CA ILE A 36 -3.74 11.76 -11.35
C ILE A 36 -5.25 11.82 -11.27
N VAL A 37 -5.86 11.00 -10.43
CA VAL A 37 -7.32 10.93 -10.30
C VAL A 37 -7.69 11.00 -8.83
N PHE A 38 -8.58 11.91 -8.49
CA PHE A 38 -9.22 12.00 -7.19
C PHE A 38 -10.62 11.42 -7.28
N MET A 39 -10.94 10.49 -6.39
CA MET A 39 -12.20 9.76 -6.38
C MET A 39 -12.81 9.83 -4.99
N CYS A 40 -14.09 10.17 -4.91
CA CYS A 40 -14.87 10.04 -3.69
C CYS A 40 -15.45 8.63 -3.59
N HIS A 41 -15.47 8.10 -2.37
CA HIS A 41 -16.08 6.81 -2.05
C HIS A 41 -17.00 6.98 -0.85
N GLY A 42 -18.24 6.50 -0.97
CA GLY A 42 -19.18 6.52 0.13
C GLY A 42 -18.82 5.51 1.22
N ILE A 43 -18.74 5.97 2.46
CA ILE A 43 -18.46 5.10 3.61
C ILE A 43 -19.74 4.36 4.04
N CYS A 44 -20.83 5.10 4.23
CA CYS A 44 -22.12 4.51 4.67
C CYS A 44 -22.95 3.93 3.51
N ARG A 45 -22.68 4.36 2.27
CA ARG A 45 -23.44 3.99 1.07
C ARG A 45 -22.48 3.58 -0.03
N LYS A 46 -22.84 2.55 -0.79
CA LYS A 46 -21.98 1.98 -1.85
C LYS A 46 -22.02 2.83 -3.12
N TRP A 47 -21.21 3.89 -3.16
CA TRP A 47 -21.01 4.69 -4.36
C TRP A 47 -19.54 5.09 -4.51
N LYS A 48 -19.12 5.36 -5.74
CA LYS A 48 -17.80 5.88 -6.06
C LYS A 48 -17.89 6.78 -7.28
N GLN A 49 -17.19 7.91 -7.26
CA GLN A 49 -17.19 8.86 -8.37
C GLN A 49 -15.83 9.55 -8.48
N PRO A 50 -15.17 9.53 -9.64
CA PRO A 50 -14.06 10.44 -9.93
C PRO A 50 -14.57 11.88 -9.86
N ILE A 51 -13.93 12.72 -9.05
CA ILE A 51 -14.33 14.13 -8.85
C ILE A 51 -13.33 15.10 -9.47
N ALA A 52 -12.09 14.68 -9.71
CA ALA A 52 -11.10 15.46 -10.42
C ALA A 52 -10.06 14.56 -11.08
N TYR A 53 -9.48 15.02 -12.19
CA TYR A 53 -8.35 14.38 -12.83
C TYR A 53 -7.38 15.43 -13.39
N TYR A 54 -6.11 15.07 -13.43
CA TYR A 54 -5.03 15.92 -13.92
C TYR A 54 -4.00 15.07 -14.67
N PHE A 55 -3.29 15.70 -15.60
CA PHE A 55 -2.28 15.04 -16.42
C PHE A 55 -0.89 15.54 -16.08
N SER A 56 0.07 14.63 -16.02
CA SER A 56 1.44 14.93 -15.62
C SER A 56 2.45 14.21 -16.50
N SER A 57 3.57 14.88 -16.75
CA SER A 57 4.77 14.30 -17.33
C SER A 57 5.70 13.85 -16.21
N ASN A 58 5.96 12.54 -16.14
CA ASN A 58 6.85 11.91 -15.16
C ASN A 58 6.40 12.01 -13.69
N GLY A 59 5.10 12.21 -13.46
CA GLY A 59 4.48 12.20 -12.14
C GLY A 59 4.49 13.56 -11.44
N CYS A 60 3.69 13.66 -10.38
CA CYS A 60 3.43 14.93 -9.71
C CYS A 60 4.47 15.24 -8.62
N ARG A 61 4.99 16.47 -8.60
CA ARG A 61 5.79 16.96 -7.47
C ARG A 61 4.90 17.11 -6.23
N SER A 62 5.45 16.86 -5.04
CA SER A 62 4.69 16.91 -3.78
C SER A 62 4.00 18.26 -3.55
N SER A 63 4.67 19.36 -3.91
CA SER A 63 4.14 20.72 -3.82
C SER A 63 2.91 20.93 -4.70
N GLU A 64 2.90 20.34 -5.89
CA GLU A 64 1.80 20.47 -6.85
C GLU A 64 0.64 19.56 -6.43
N LEU A 65 0.95 18.32 -6.06
CA LEU A 65 -0.04 17.38 -5.52
C LEU A 65 -0.74 17.93 -4.28
N LYS A 66 0.00 18.64 -3.41
CA LYS A 66 -0.57 19.34 -2.24
C LYS A 66 -1.60 20.38 -2.64
N LYS A 67 -1.29 21.24 -3.64
CA LYS A 67 -2.24 22.24 -4.13
C LYS A 67 -3.49 21.58 -4.71
N LEU A 68 -3.30 20.55 -5.56
CA LEU A 68 -4.40 19.81 -6.17
C LEU A 68 -5.29 19.16 -5.12
N LEU A 69 -4.70 18.48 -4.14
CA LEU A 69 -5.44 17.83 -3.05
C LEU A 69 -6.27 18.86 -2.26
N LEU A 70 -5.68 19.99 -1.87
CA LEU A 70 -6.40 21.04 -1.14
C LEU A 70 -7.51 21.68 -1.99
N LYS A 71 -7.27 21.93 -3.28
CA LYS A 71 -8.27 22.44 -4.24
C LYS A 71 -9.46 21.50 -4.34
N VAL A 72 -9.19 20.20 -4.54
CA VAL A 72 -10.21 19.16 -4.66
C VAL A 72 -10.99 18.97 -3.36
N LEU A 73 -10.31 18.96 -2.21
CA LEU A 73 -10.97 18.83 -0.91
C LEU A 73 -11.90 20.02 -0.62
N LYS A 74 -11.44 21.25 -0.90
CA LYS A 74 -12.28 22.45 -0.74
C LYS A 74 -13.52 22.38 -1.63
N ALA A 75 -13.35 22.13 -2.93
CA ALA A 75 -14.48 22.00 -3.85
C ALA A 75 -15.46 20.90 -3.42
N ALA A 76 -14.95 19.73 -3.02
CA ALA A 76 -15.79 18.61 -2.57
C ALA A 76 -16.63 18.94 -1.33
N ILE A 77 -16.08 19.73 -0.40
CA ILE A 77 -16.74 20.10 0.86
C ILE A 77 -17.68 21.30 0.65
N GLU A 78 -17.17 22.39 0.07
CA GLU A 78 -17.86 23.68 -0.01
C GLU A 78 -18.91 23.67 -1.13
N GLU A 79 -18.55 23.20 -2.33
CA GLU A 79 -19.46 23.17 -3.48
C GLU A 79 -20.23 21.85 -3.55
N GLY A 80 -19.56 20.75 -3.23
CA GLY A 80 -20.15 19.40 -3.28
C GLY A 80 -20.99 19.01 -2.06
N GLY A 81 -20.89 19.78 -0.96
CA GLY A 81 -21.61 19.48 0.29
C GLY A 81 -21.23 18.14 0.94
N LEU A 82 -20.05 17.59 0.60
CA LEU A 82 -19.61 16.29 1.11
C LEU A 82 -18.93 16.43 2.48
N ASN A 83 -19.29 15.56 3.42
CA ASN A 83 -18.54 15.42 4.66
C ASN A 83 -17.36 14.44 4.44
N ILE A 84 -16.18 14.99 4.14
CA ILE A 84 -14.97 14.19 3.92
C ILE A 84 -14.33 13.80 5.27
N LEU A 85 -14.33 12.50 5.59
CA LEU A 85 -13.75 11.99 6.82
C LEU A 85 -12.28 11.61 6.70
N ALA A 86 -11.87 11.10 5.53
CA ALA A 86 -10.51 10.64 5.31
C ALA A 86 -10.08 10.74 3.84
N THR A 87 -8.77 10.83 3.63
CA THR A 87 -8.10 10.63 2.34
C THR A 87 -7.36 9.30 2.36
N VAL A 88 -7.36 8.60 1.22
CA VAL A 88 -6.63 7.33 1.05
C VAL A 88 -5.69 7.44 -0.15
N CYS A 89 -4.43 7.08 0.03
CA CYS A 89 -3.43 7.11 -1.04
C CYS A 89 -2.42 5.97 -0.93
N ASP A 90 -1.69 5.67 -2.01
CA ASP A 90 -0.56 4.74 -1.94
C ASP A 90 0.66 5.36 -1.23
N MET A 91 1.69 4.54 -0.97
CA MET A 91 2.93 4.99 -0.33
C MET A 91 3.98 5.52 -1.33
N SER A 92 3.57 6.11 -2.45
CA SER A 92 4.53 6.77 -3.34
C SER A 92 5.26 7.92 -2.63
N THR A 93 6.49 8.18 -3.04
CA THR A 93 7.34 9.23 -2.44
C THR A 93 6.67 10.60 -2.46
N ALA A 94 5.96 10.91 -3.56
CA ALA A 94 5.17 12.14 -3.68
C ALA A 94 4.04 12.21 -2.65
N ASN A 95 3.21 11.15 -2.53
CA ASN A 95 2.10 11.10 -1.58
C ASN A 95 2.57 11.23 -0.13
N VAL A 96 3.58 10.44 0.26
CA VAL A 96 4.15 10.49 1.62
C VAL A 96 4.69 11.88 1.93
N LYS A 97 5.39 12.51 0.98
CA LYS A 97 5.91 13.87 1.16
C LYS A 97 4.80 14.90 1.26
N THR A 98 3.75 14.82 0.43
CA THR A 98 2.57 15.70 0.51
C THR A 98 1.87 15.59 1.86
N MET A 99 1.68 14.38 2.39
CA MET A 99 1.06 14.20 3.72
C MET A 99 1.92 14.83 4.83
N LYS A 100 3.24 14.70 4.77
CA LYS A 100 4.17 15.37 5.71
C LYS A 100 4.11 16.90 5.58
N GLU A 101 4.08 17.42 4.36
CA GLU A 101 3.94 18.87 4.08
C GLU A 101 2.58 19.44 4.53
N LEU A 102 1.59 18.57 4.77
CA LEU A 102 0.29 18.91 5.36
C LEU A 102 0.24 18.66 6.88
N ASN A 103 1.40 18.39 7.50
CA ASN A 103 1.56 18.12 8.93
C ASN A 103 0.82 16.86 9.43
N SER A 104 0.59 15.88 8.55
CA SER A 104 0.15 14.56 8.97
C SER A 104 1.35 13.70 9.37
N CYS A 105 1.29 13.12 10.56
CA CYS A 105 2.32 12.25 11.12
C CYS A 105 1.69 11.10 11.94
N MET A 106 2.52 10.24 12.53
CA MET A 106 2.06 9.07 13.30
C MET A 106 1.14 9.46 14.47
N ASP A 107 1.52 10.48 15.25
CA ASP A 107 0.73 10.93 16.41
C ASP A 107 -0.46 11.80 16.00
N ARG A 108 -0.41 12.35 14.78
CA ARG A 108 -1.42 13.22 14.21
C ARG A 108 -1.74 12.80 12.77
N PRO A 109 -2.44 11.66 12.57
CA PRO A 109 -2.67 11.09 11.24
C PRO A 109 -3.85 11.77 10.51
N TYR A 110 -3.87 13.10 10.53
CA TYR A 110 -4.92 13.92 9.94
C TYR A 110 -4.39 15.28 9.51
N ILE A 111 -5.04 15.84 8.50
CA ILE A 111 -4.87 17.23 8.07
C ILE A 111 -6.03 18.07 8.60
N MET A 112 -5.80 19.37 8.78
CA MET A 112 -6.85 20.32 9.16
C MET A 112 -7.26 21.13 7.93
N LEU A 113 -8.55 21.15 7.63
CA LEU A 113 -9.14 21.99 6.60
C LEU A 113 -10.39 22.64 7.16
N ASN A 114 -10.48 23.98 7.17
CA ASN A 114 -11.63 24.72 7.71
C ASN A 114 -12.06 24.25 9.13
N SER A 115 -11.08 24.03 10.02
CA SER A 115 -11.28 23.48 11.38
C SER A 115 -11.82 22.04 11.45
N GLN A 116 -12.02 21.36 10.31
CA GLN A 116 -12.36 19.95 10.23
C GLN A 116 -11.10 19.08 10.14
N LYS A 117 -11.09 17.99 10.91
CA LYS A 117 -10.08 16.94 10.81
C LYS A 117 -10.42 16.01 9.66
N ILE A 118 -9.48 15.84 8.74
CA ILE A 118 -9.57 14.85 7.66
C ILE A 118 -8.43 13.86 7.85
N TYR A 119 -8.76 12.61 8.21
CA TYR A 119 -7.76 11.59 8.47
C TYR A 119 -7.00 11.21 7.20
N THR A 120 -5.73 10.84 7.32
CA THR A 120 -4.91 10.40 6.19
C THR A 120 -4.56 8.94 6.37
N ILE A 121 -4.96 8.12 5.41
CA ILE A 121 -4.79 6.67 5.46
C ILE A 121 -3.96 6.26 4.24
N PHE A 122 -2.99 5.37 4.45
CA PHE A 122 -2.32 4.70 3.35
C PHE A 122 -3.07 3.42 2.98
N ASP A 123 -3.12 3.10 1.68
CA ASP A 123 -3.79 1.91 1.13
C ASP A 123 -3.34 0.62 1.86
N PRO A 124 -4.20 -0.01 2.70
CA PRO A 124 -3.80 -1.17 3.49
C PRO A 124 -3.32 -2.38 2.66
N PRO A 125 -3.98 -2.75 1.54
CA PRO A 125 -3.43 -3.71 0.58
C PRO A 125 -2.00 -3.40 0.11
N HIS A 126 -1.65 -2.13 -0.11
CA HIS A 126 -0.30 -1.75 -0.50
C HIS A 126 0.69 -1.88 0.65
N LEU A 127 0.30 -1.46 1.86
CA LEU A 127 1.09 -1.64 3.08
C LEU A 127 1.47 -3.11 3.29
N LEU A 128 0.50 -4.02 3.19
CA LEU A 128 0.75 -5.47 3.33
C LEU A 128 1.77 -6.00 2.31
N LYS A 129 1.68 -5.54 1.04
CA LYS A 129 2.66 -5.90 0.01
C LYS A 129 4.05 -5.39 0.35
N CYS A 130 4.16 -4.13 0.78
CA CYS A 130 5.43 -3.54 1.18
C CYS A 130 6.05 -4.30 2.36
N THR A 131 5.27 -4.59 3.40
CA THR A 131 5.70 -5.36 4.57
C THR A 131 6.19 -6.75 4.16
N ALA A 132 5.40 -7.48 3.36
CA ALA A 132 5.79 -8.80 2.87
C ALA A 132 7.03 -8.75 1.96
N SER A 133 7.22 -7.68 1.19
CA SER A 133 8.40 -7.48 0.35
C SER A 133 9.65 -7.17 1.18
N LEU A 134 9.53 -6.31 2.20
CA LEU A 134 10.61 -6.00 3.14
C LEU A 134 11.03 -7.23 3.92
N PHE A 135 10.06 -7.98 4.46
CA PHE A 135 10.35 -9.19 5.22
C PHE A 135 11.06 -10.26 4.39
N ARG A 136 10.76 -10.37 3.09
CA ARG A 136 11.49 -11.28 2.17
C ARG A 136 12.97 -10.93 2.00
N LYS A 137 13.32 -9.64 2.09
CA LYS A 137 14.66 -9.13 1.79
C LYS A 137 15.51 -8.91 3.05
N HIS A 138 14.88 -8.66 4.18
CA HIS A 138 15.54 -8.23 5.40
C HIS A 138 15.11 -9.06 6.61
N THR A 139 16.03 -9.24 7.54
CA THR A 139 15.72 -9.74 8.89
C THR A 139 14.94 -8.65 9.63
N VAL A 140 13.84 -9.03 10.25
CA VAL A 140 13.03 -8.13 11.07
C VAL A 140 13.43 -8.33 12.52
N LEU A 141 13.84 -7.23 13.19
CA LEU A 141 14.17 -7.21 14.60
C LEU A 141 12.98 -6.64 15.37
N LEU A 142 12.54 -7.34 16.41
CA LEU A 142 11.41 -6.93 17.24
C LEU A 142 11.78 -6.92 18.72
N PRO A 143 11.59 -5.79 19.42
CA PRO A 143 11.62 -5.78 20.87
C PRO A 143 10.37 -6.49 21.39
N VAL A 144 10.57 -7.51 22.22
CA VAL A 144 9.51 -8.25 22.90
C VAL A 144 9.75 -8.14 24.39
N GLU A 145 8.72 -7.72 25.12
CA GLU A 145 8.75 -7.73 26.58
C GLU A 145 8.36 -9.12 27.10
N ILE A 146 9.27 -9.77 27.81
CA ILE A 146 9.05 -11.05 28.47
C ILE A 146 9.51 -10.90 29.91
N ASN A 147 8.61 -11.08 30.87
CA ASN A 147 8.89 -10.94 32.30
C ASN A 147 9.60 -9.61 32.63
N GLU A 148 9.05 -8.49 32.16
CA GLU A 148 9.58 -7.12 32.37
C GLU A 148 10.98 -6.86 31.78
N LYS A 149 11.48 -7.76 30.92
CA LYS A 149 12.72 -7.59 30.17
C LYS A 149 12.44 -7.43 28.69
N ILE A 150 13.03 -6.42 28.08
CA ILE A 150 12.99 -6.22 26.63
C ILE A 150 14.07 -7.10 25.98
N LEU A 151 13.65 -8.09 25.22
CA LEU A 151 14.51 -8.95 24.40
C LEU A 151 14.34 -8.58 22.93
N ILE A 152 15.45 -8.46 22.20
CA ILE A 152 15.41 -8.24 20.75
C ILE A 152 15.39 -9.60 20.07
N MET A 153 14.35 -9.84 19.26
CA MET A 153 14.11 -11.11 18.59
C MET A 153 14.19 -10.96 17.09
N GLU A 154 14.73 -11.97 16.41
CA GLU A 154 14.92 -11.95 14.96
C GLU A 154 13.87 -12.81 14.24
N ALA A 155 13.23 -12.25 13.22
CA ALA A 155 12.40 -12.96 12.28
C ALA A 155 13.04 -12.97 10.89
N LYS A 156 13.18 -14.16 10.29
CA LYS A 156 13.80 -14.34 8.97
C LYS A 156 12.83 -15.06 8.03
N PHE A 157 12.72 -14.57 6.80
CA PHE A 157 11.86 -15.21 5.79
C PHE A 157 12.28 -16.64 5.45
N ILE A 158 13.54 -17.02 5.72
CA ILE A 158 14.05 -18.38 5.51
C ILE A 158 13.25 -19.41 6.31
N ASP A 159 12.76 -19.07 7.49
CA ASP A 159 11.98 -19.99 8.32
C ASP A 159 10.63 -20.34 7.65
N ILE A 160 10.00 -19.38 6.96
CA ILE A 160 8.80 -19.65 6.15
C ILE A 160 9.14 -20.59 4.99
N ARG A 161 10.30 -20.40 4.34
CA ARG A 161 10.75 -21.30 3.27
C ARG A 161 10.99 -22.71 3.78
N LEU A 162 11.67 -22.84 4.92
CA LEU A 162 11.93 -24.15 5.55
C LEU A 162 10.64 -24.83 5.98
N ALA A 163 9.68 -24.10 6.55
CA ALA A 163 8.37 -24.64 6.89
C ALA A 163 7.64 -25.16 5.65
N HIS A 164 7.62 -24.39 4.56
CA HIS A 164 7.04 -24.82 3.29
C HIS A 164 7.70 -26.09 2.73
N GLU A 165 9.03 -26.18 2.76
CA GLU A 165 9.75 -27.39 2.32
C GLU A 165 9.49 -28.60 3.22
N ILE A 166 9.29 -28.40 4.53
CA ILE A 166 8.89 -29.47 5.45
C ILE A 166 7.47 -29.95 5.14
N ASP A 167 6.53 -29.02 4.93
CA ASP A 167 5.13 -29.33 4.63
C ASP A 167 4.99 -30.03 3.27
N LYS A 168 5.81 -29.64 2.28
CA LYS A 168 5.83 -30.25 0.95
C LYS A 168 6.12 -31.75 0.93
N ARG A 169 6.80 -32.28 1.96
CA ARG A 169 7.07 -33.72 2.10
C ARG A 169 5.81 -34.52 2.40
N SER A 170 4.78 -33.87 2.95
CA SER A 170 3.48 -34.48 3.16
C SER A 170 2.70 -34.54 1.83
N PRO A 171 1.86 -35.58 1.63
CA PRO A 171 0.92 -35.61 0.52
C PRO A 171 0.05 -34.35 0.50
N LEU A 172 -0.31 -33.87 -0.70
CA LEU A 172 -0.97 -32.58 -0.89
C LEU A 172 -2.22 -32.40 0.00
N ILE A 173 -3.01 -33.47 0.20
CA ILE A 173 -4.25 -33.45 0.97
C ILE A 173 -4.03 -33.20 2.47
N PHE A 174 -2.83 -33.46 2.98
CA PHE A 174 -2.46 -33.30 4.40
C PHE A 174 -1.54 -32.10 4.63
N ARG A 175 -1.31 -31.26 3.61
CA ARG A 175 -0.46 -30.07 3.73
C ARG A 175 -1.15 -28.97 4.51
N ALA A 176 -0.50 -28.52 5.58
CA ALA A 176 -0.97 -27.38 6.36
C ALA A 176 -0.90 -26.08 5.53
N LEU A 177 0.10 -25.95 4.66
CA LEU A 177 0.36 -24.79 3.80
C LEU A 177 -0.10 -25.01 2.35
N HIS A 178 -1.21 -25.73 2.12
CA HIS A 178 -1.73 -26.07 0.79
C HIS A 178 -1.97 -24.85 -0.15
N LYS A 179 -2.19 -23.65 0.40
CA LYS A 179 -2.35 -22.40 -0.37
C LYS A 179 -1.02 -21.80 -0.83
N ILE A 180 0.08 -22.13 -0.17
CA ILE A 180 1.41 -21.62 -0.49
C ILE A 180 2.00 -22.46 -1.60
N LYS A 181 2.47 -21.77 -2.65
CA LYS A 181 3.22 -22.36 -3.77
C LYS A 181 4.59 -21.68 -3.85
N ASP A 182 5.53 -22.29 -4.55
CA ASP A 182 6.90 -21.75 -4.67
C ASP A 182 6.92 -20.31 -5.23
N SER A 183 5.97 -19.98 -6.10
CA SER A 183 5.75 -18.62 -6.63
C SER A 183 5.42 -17.56 -5.57
N HIS A 184 4.95 -17.95 -4.38
CA HIS A 184 4.63 -17.05 -3.27
C HIS A 184 5.90 -16.66 -2.49
N LEU A 185 6.88 -17.56 -2.44
CA LEU A 185 8.14 -17.42 -1.70
C LEU A 185 9.25 -16.80 -2.55
N ASN A 186 9.17 -17.03 -3.87
CA ASN A 186 10.03 -16.43 -4.90
C ASN A 186 9.16 -15.78 -6.00
N PRO A 187 8.48 -14.67 -5.71
CA PRO A 187 7.67 -14.01 -6.72
C PRO A 187 8.56 -13.39 -7.82
N ILE A 188 8.35 -13.79 -9.07
CA ILE A 188 8.78 -13.02 -10.26
C ILE A 188 8.20 -11.59 -10.13
N MET A 189 8.84 -10.55 -10.67
CA MET A 189 8.38 -9.14 -10.58
C MET A 189 6.86 -8.96 -10.72
N LYS A 190 6.23 -9.64 -11.69
CA LYS A 190 4.77 -9.61 -11.92
C LYS A 190 3.91 -10.11 -10.74
N TYR A 191 4.45 -11.00 -9.92
CA TYR A 191 3.78 -11.56 -8.74
C TYR A 191 4.01 -10.73 -7.48
N SER A 192 5.06 -9.91 -7.44
CA SER A 192 5.31 -8.99 -6.31
C SER A 192 4.17 -7.97 -6.11
N MET A 193 3.49 -7.61 -7.20
CA MET A 193 2.35 -6.68 -7.17
C MET A 193 1.04 -7.31 -6.69
N LYS A 194 0.97 -8.65 -6.56
CA LYS A 194 -0.25 -9.36 -6.19
C LYS A 194 -0.45 -9.39 -4.67
N VAL A 195 -1.45 -8.66 -4.20
CA VAL A 195 -1.79 -8.56 -2.76
C VAL A 195 -2.16 -9.92 -2.16
N ASN A 196 -2.87 -10.76 -2.91
CA ASN A 196 -3.29 -12.07 -2.41
C ASN A 196 -2.11 -12.99 -2.04
N LEU A 197 -0.99 -12.92 -2.77
CA LEU A 197 0.20 -13.70 -2.45
C LEU A 197 0.86 -13.20 -1.17
N ALA A 198 0.90 -11.88 -0.95
CA ALA A 198 1.39 -11.29 0.29
C ALA A 198 0.51 -11.71 1.48
N ALA A 199 -0.81 -11.61 1.35
CA ALA A 199 -1.77 -12.00 2.37
C ALA A 199 -1.71 -13.49 2.72
N GLN A 200 -1.53 -14.36 1.73
CA GLN A 200 -1.42 -15.80 1.98
C GLN A 200 -0.13 -16.16 2.72
N VAL A 201 1.01 -15.56 2.33
CA VAL A 201 2.28 -15.77 3.02
C VAL A 201 2.24 -15.20 4.43
N MET A 202 1.64 -14.03 4.60
CA MET A 202 1.48 -13.38 5.89
C MET A 202 0.14 -13.72 6.53
N SER A 203 -0.12 -15.02 6.73
CA SER A 203 -1.39 -15.49 7.26
C SER A 203 -1.25 -16.26 8.57
N GLN A 204 -2.34 -16.28 9.32
CA GLN A 204 -2.50 -17.06 10.53
C GLN A 204 -2.20 -18.55 10.36
N THR A 205 -2.50 -19.14 9.20
CA THR A 205 -2.22 -20.55 8.92
C THR A 205 -0.70 -20.81 8.86
N VAL A 206 0.06 -19.90 8.24
CA VAL A 206 1.52 -19.99 8.19
C VAL A 206 2.11 -19.83 9.60
N ALA A 207 1.60 -18.87 10.38
CA ALA A 207 1.97 -18.69 11.79
C ALA A 207 1.77 -19.97 12.62
N SER A 208 0.57 -20.54 12.55
CA SER A 208 0.18 -21.72 13.34
C SER A 208 1.03 -22.93 13.00
N PHE A 209 1.36 -23.11 11.72
CA PHE A 209 2.21 -24.21 11.29
C PHE A 209 3.66 -24.03 11.76
N LEU A 210 4.22 -22.82 11.66
CA LEU A 210 5.54 -22.50 12.20
C LEU A 210 5.61 -22.79 13.71
N TYR A 211 4.60 -22.35 14.46
CA TYR A 211 4.50 -22.61 15.89
C TYR A 211 4.50 -24.11 16.17
N THR A 212 3.69 -24.88 15.43
CA THR A 212 3.61 -26.34 15.55
C THR A 212 4.97 -27.02 15.31
N LEU A 213 5.72 -26.57 14.31
CA LEU A 213 7.04 -27.12 14.01
C LEU A 213 8.06 -26.85 15.13
N LEU A 214 7.95 -25.70 15.79
CA LEU A 214 8.80 -25.32 16.92
C LEU A 214 8.46 -26.06 18.20
N SER A 215 7.17 -26.19 18.53
CA SER A 215 6.71 -26.99 19.68
C SER A 215 7.12 -28.47 19.56
N ARG A 216 7.32 -28.96 18.33
CA ARG A 216 7.82 -30.33 18.05
C ARG A 216 9.35 -30.44 18.06
N GLY A 217 10.08 -29.40 18.44
CA GLY A 217 11.54 -29.44 18.62
C GLY A 217 12.34 -29.60 17.33
N LYS A 218 11.78 -29.26 16.15
CA LYS A 218 12.56 -29.29 14.90
C LYS A 218 13.58 -28.14 14.90
N LYS A 219 14.81 -28.45 15.35
CA LYS A 219 15.98 -27.56 15.52
C LYS A 219 16.41 -26.69 14.31
N ARG A 220 15.75 -26.80 13.16
CA ARG A 220 16.10 -26.05 11.93
C ARG A 220 15.32 -24.75 11.73
N LEU A 221 14.30 -24.49 12.54
CA LEU A 221 13.56 -23.23 12.51
C LEU A 221 14.08 -22.35 13.60
N HIS A 222 14.51 -21.13 13.26
CA HIS A 222 15.28 -20.35 14.21
C HIS A 222 14.42 -19.67 15.28
N ASN A 223 13.13 -19.34 15.09
CA ASN A 223 12.41 -18.55 16.10
C ASN A 223 10.88 -18.71 16.12
N LEU A 224 10.31 -18.75 17.34
CA LEU A 224 8.85 -18.75 17.65
C LEU A 224 8.11 -17.50 17.17
N PHE A 225 8.84 -16.45 16.84
CA PHE A 225 8.30 -15.09 16.74
C PHE A 225 7.80 -14.69 15.37
N ILE A 226 8.13 -15.43 14.31
CA ILE A 226 7.45 -15.27 13.02
C ILE A 226 5.95 -15.55 13.18
N CYS A 227 5.58 -16.43 14.10
CA CYS A 227 4.18 -16.70 14.40
C CYS A 227 3.48 -15.43 14.89
N VAL A 228 4.14 -14.66 15.76
CA VAL A 228 3.60 -13.42 16.35
C VAL A 228 3.43 -12.33 15.30
N ILE A 229 4.41 -12.11 14.42
CA ILE A 229 4.31 -11.13 13.31
C ILE A 229 3.11 -11.43 12.41
N LEU A 230 2.88 -12.71 12.15
CA LEU A 230 1.83 -13.19 11.25
C LEU A 230 0.44 -13.32 11.92
N LEU A 231 0.37 -13.22 13.25
CA LEU A 231 -0.87 -13.23 14.04
C LEU A 231 -1.55 -11.86 14.10
N PHE A 232 -0.77 -10.77 13.96
CA PHE A 232 -1.24 -9.38 14.04
C PHE A 232 -1.47 -8.72 12.66
N LEU A 233 -1.27 -9.46 11.56
CA LEU A 233 -1.51 -9.05 10.17
C LEU A 233 -2.62 -9.88 9.54
#